data_AF-B6HY89-F1
#
_entry.id   AF-B6HY89-F1
#
_cell.length_a   1.000
_cell.length_b   1.000
_cell.length_c   1.000
_cell.angle_alpha   90.00
_cell.angle_beta   90.00
_cell.angle_gamma   90.00
#
_symmetry.space_group_name_H-M   'P 1'
#
loop_
_entity.id
_entity.type
_entity.pdbx_description
1 polymer ?
#
loop_
_entity_poly.entity_id
_entity_poly.type
_entity_poly.pdbx_seq_one_letter_code
_entity_poly.pdbx_strand_id
1 'polypeptide(L)'
;NAGKLTYIDTKYVVHVKSLETEEEQQYLTSSYINISTDSLQGGKKYLVWVQAANALGMEESKQLQIHLDDIVIPSAAVISRAETINATVPKTIIYWDSQTTIEKVSCEMRYKATTNQTWNVKEFDTNFTYVQQSEFYLEPNIKYVFQVRCQETGKRYWQPWSSPFFHKTPETDNRGDIGLLLGMIVFAVMLSILSLIGIFNRSFRTGIKRRILLLIPKWLYEDIPNMKNSNVVKMLQR
;
A
#
# COMPACT_ATOMS: atom_id res chain seq x y z
N ASN A 1 25.33 24.40 -13.61
CA ASN A 1 26.53 24.66 -12.79
C ASN A 1 26.27 25.88 -11.91
N ALA A 2 26.13 25.68 -10.60
CA ALA A 2 26.24 26.78 -9.66
C ALA A 2 27.70 27.30 -9.69
N GLY A 3 27.89 28.62 -9.69
CA GLY A 3 29.22 29.22 -9.68
C GLY A 3 30.01 28.79 -8.43
N LYS A 4 31.34 28.63 -8.57
CA LYS A 4 32.21 28.41 -7.40
C LYS A 4 32.20 29.65 -6.52
N LEU A 5 32.15 29.45 -5.20
CA LEU A 5 32.40 30.51 -4.22
C LEU A 5 33.77 31.13 -4.47
N THR A 6 33.78 32.38 -4.92
CA THR A 6 34.96 33.23 -4.88
C THR A 6 34.93 33.98 -3.55
N TYR A 7 36.07 34.15 -2.89
CA TYR A 7 36.19 34.97 -1.67
C TYR A 7 36.06 36.49 -1.96
N ILE A 8 35.36 36.85 -3.04
CA ILE A 8 35.23 38.21 -3.54
C ILE A 8 33.76 38.61 -3.37
N ASP A 9 33.53 39.66 -2.59
CA ASP A 9 32.20 40.24 -2.41
C ASP A 9 31.63 40.63 -3.78
N THR A 10 30.53 39.99 -4.15
CA THR A 10 29.88 40.15 -5.46
C THR A 10 28.44 40.54 -5.23
N LYS A 11 28.04 41.66 -5.80
CA LYS A 11 26.68 42.17 -5.73
C LYS A 11 25.94 41.80 -7.00
N TYR A 12 24.69 41.39 -6.85
CA TYR A 12 23.84 41.01 -7.98
C TYR A 12 22.68 41.99 -8.11
N VAL A 13 22.36 42.32 -9.36
CA VAL A 13 21.16 43.07 -9.73
C VAL A 13 20.33 42.15 -10.63
N VAL A 14 19.10 41.87 -10.23
CA VAL A 14 18.13 41.16 -11.07
C VAL A 14 17.30 42.20 -11.80
N HIS A 15 17.34 42.15 -13.11
CA HIS A 15 16.53 42.97 -14.00
C HIS A 15 15.31 42.17 -14.45
N VAL A 16 14.15 42.79 -14.40
CA VAL A 16 12.88 42.21 -14.85
C VAL A 16 12.21 43.22 -15.76
N LYS A 17 12.09 42.88 -17.05
CA LYS A 17 11.46 43.73 -18.05
C LYS A 17 10.20 43.07 -18.59
N SER A 18 9.08 43.79 -18.56
CA SER A 18 7.87 43.37 -19.24
C SER A 18 8.06 43.43 -20.76
N LEU A 19 7.67 42.38 -21.47
CA LEU A 19 7.64 42.36 -22.93
C LEU A 19 6.38 42.99 -23.52
N GLU A 20 5.39 43.30 -22.68
CA GLU A 20 4.08 43.82 -23.11
C GLU A 20 3.97 45.33 -22.89
N THR A 21 4.57 45.85 -21.82
CA THR A 21 4.54 47.28 -21.44
C THR A 21 5.91 47.95 -21.53
N GLU A 22 6.97 47.17 -21.75
CA GLU A 22 8.37 47.60 -21.72
C GLU A 22 8.89 48.15 -20.38
N GLU A 23 8.06 48.15 -19.33
CA GLU A 23 8.46 48.55 -17.99
C GLU A 23 9.58 47.64 -17.45
N GLU A 24 10.61 48.25 -16.88
CA GLU A 24 11.76 47.56 -16.27
C GLU A 24 11.84 47.86 -14.78
N GLN A 25 12.11 46.80 -14.01
CA GLN A 25 12.35 46.86 -12.58
C GLN A 25 13.70 46.22 -12.25
N GLN A 26 14.37 46.78 -11.25
CA GLN A 26 15.69 46.33 -10.83
C GLN A 26 15.69 46.00 -9.35
N TYR A 27 16.36 44.91 -9.01
CA TYR A 27 16.33 44.38 -7.67
C TYR A 27 17.73 43.94 -7.20
N LEU A 28 18.18 44.51 -6.08
CA LEU A 28 19.49 44.21 -5.50
C LEU A 28 19.43 42.97 -4.61
N THR A 29 20.41 42.07 -4.75
CA THR A 29 20.58 40.91 -3.88
C THR A 29 22.04 40.45 -3.78
N SER A 30 22.34 39.69 -2.72
CA SER A 30 23.62 38.99 -2.53
C SER A 30 23.55 37.50 -2.88
N SER A 31 22.35 36.92 -3.08
CA SER A 31 22.22 35.49 -3.37
C SER A 31 20.92 35.13 -4.11
N TYR A 32 19.77 35.39 -3.49
CA TYR A 32 18.45 35.15 -4.08
C TYR A 32 17.52 36.31 -3.78
N ILE A 33 16.45 36.41 -4.55
CA ILE A 33 15.41 37.40 -4.30
C ILE A 33 14.02 36.80 -4.50
N ASN A 34 13.09 37.21 -3.64
CA ASN A 34 11.67 36.96 -3.80
C ASN A 34 11.04 38.25 -4.35
N ILE A 35 10.51 38.17 -5.57
CA ILE A 35 9.80 39.28 -6.21
C ILE A 35 8.30 39.00 -6.05
N SER A 36 7.56 39.98 -5.53
CA SER A 36 6.11 39.85 -5.37
C SER A 36 5.43 39.84 -6.74
N THR A 37 4.40 39.01 -6.93
CA THR A 37 3.57 39.06 -8.14
C THR A 37 2.83 40.38 -8.26
N ASP A 38 2.56 41.07 -7.14
CA ASP A 38 1.87 42.36 -7.14
C ASP A 38 2.71 43.49 -7.74
N SER A 39 4.04 43.34 -7.79
CA SER A 39 4.90 44.30 -8.50
C SER A 39 4.99 44.02 -10.00
N LEU A 40 4.50 42.87 -10.48
CA LEU A 40 4.55 42.44 -11.87
C LEU A 40 3.24 42.77 -12.61
N GLN A 41 2.92 44.06 -12.72
CA GLN A 41 1.68 44.53 -13.35
C GLN A 41 1.76 44.67 -14.87
N GLY A 42 2.96 44.59 -15.44
CA GLY A 42 3.22 44.74 -16.88
C GLY A 42 2.82 43.52 -17.72
N GLY A 43 1.74 42.80 -17.40
CA GLY A 43 1.32 41.62 -18.14
C GLY A 43 1.94 40.30 -17.65
N LYS A 44 2.06 39.30 -18.54
CA LYS A 44 2.48 37.93 -18.18
C LYS A 44 3.80 37.47 -18.79
N LYS A 45 4.32 38.18 -19.80
CA LYS A 45 5.59 37.88 -20.47
C LYS A 45 6.70 38.81 -20.00
N TYR A 46 7.78 38.22 -19.51
CA TYR A 46 8.93 38.97 -18.98
C TYR A 46 10.25 38.47 -19.55
N LEU A 47 11.22 39.37 -19.66
CA LEU A 47 12.64 39.06 -19.77
C LEU A 47 13.30 39.27 -18.41
N VAL A 48 14.08 38.29 -17.97
CA VAL A 48 14.82 38.33 -16.71
C VAL A 48 16.29 38.09 -17.00
N TRP A 49 17.17 38.93 -16.46
CA TRP A 49 18.62 38.71 -16.49
C TRP A 49 19.25 39.20 -15.18
N VAL A 50 20.46 38.72 -14.93
CA VAL A 50 21.20 39.03 -13.71
C VAL A 50 22.52 39.68 -14.09
N GLN A 51 22.76 40.86 -13.55
CA GLN A 51 24.04 41.54 -13.60
C GLN A 51 24.81 41.24 -12.31
N ALA A 52 26.06 40.79 -12.43
CA ALA A 52 26.95 40.54 -11.32
C ALA A 52 28.10 41.55 -11.36
N ALA A 53 28.35 42.24 -10.26
CA ALA A 53 29.41 43.23 -10.14
C ALA A 53 30.28 42.97 -8.90
N ASN A 54 31.59 43.01 -9.08
CA ASN A 54 32.56 42.93 -7.99
C ASN A 54 33.78 43.81 -8.28
N ALA A 55 34.80 43.75 -7.43
CA ALA A 55 36.01 44.57 -7.56
C ALA A 55 36.81 44.34 -8.86
N LEU A 56 36.57 43.23 -9.57
CA LEU A 56 37.28 42.88 -10.80
C LEU A 56 36.53 43.28 -12.08
N GLY A 57 35.23 43.58 -11.98
CA GLY A 57 34.42 43.95 -13.13
C GLY A 57 32.94 43.65 -12.95
N MET A 58 32.22 43.74 -14.06
CA MET A 58 30.78 43.58 -14.15
C MET A 58 30.42 42.76 -15.37
N GLU A 59 29.54 41.79 -15.20
CA GLU A 59 29.10 40.86 -16.24
C GLU A 59 27.60 40.62 -16.15
N GLU A 60 26.97 40.29 -17.28
CA GLU A 60 25.54 40.01 -17.37
C GLU A 60 25.26 38.57 -17.81
N SER A 61 24.18 37.99 -17.27
CA SER A 61 23.69 36.70 -17.71
C SER A 61 22.98 36.81 -19.06
N LYS A 62 22.81 35.67 -19.73
CA LYS A 62 21.85 35.58 -20.84
C LYS A 62 20.46 35.97 -20.35
N GLN A 63 19.70 36.65 -21.21
CA GLN A 63 18.31 36.96 -20.95
C GLN A 63 17.45 35.70 -21.00
N LEU A 64 16.62 35.51 -19.99
CA LEU A 64 15.65 34.43 -19.89
C LEU A 64 14.25 34.99 -20.09
N GLN A 65 13.58 34.53 -21.14
CA GLN A 65 12.18 34.83 -21.35
C GLN A 65 11.30 33.87 -20.53
N ILE A 66 10.36 34.43 -19.78
CA ILE A 66 9.41 33.67 -18.96
C ILE A 66 7.98 34.11 -19.24
N HIS A 67 7.06 33.16 -19.11
CA HIS A 67 5.63 33.40 -19.01
C HIS A 67 5.18 33.01 -17.61
N LEU A 68 4.48 33.89 -16.89
CA LEU A 68 4.14 33.67 -15.48
C LEU A 68 3.33 32.37 -15.25
N ASP A 69 2.43 32.03 -16.17
CA ASP A 69 1.62 30.81 -16.08
C ASP A 69 2.43 29.51 -16.32
N ASP A 70 3.67 29.60 -16.81
CA ASP A 70 4.50 28.41 -17.13
C ASP A 70 5.53 28.07 -16.05
N ILE A 71 5.74 28.99 -15.10
CA ILE A 71 6.72 28.86 -14.02
C ILE A 71 6.08 28.53 -12.67
N VAL A 72 4.77 28.29 -12.64
CA VAL A 72 4.01 27.99 -11.43
C VAL A 72 4.42 26.61 -10.88
N ILE A 73 4.68 26.55 -9.58
CA ILE A 73 4.90 25.31 -8.84
C ILE A 73 3.70 25.15 -7.88
N PRO A 74 3.02 23.99 -7.85
CA PRO A 74 1.87 23.78 -6.96
C PRO A 74 2.23 23.89 -5.48
N SER A 75 1.23 24.08 -4.62
CA SER A 75 1.37 24.00 -3.16
C SER A 75 1.98 22.66 -2.73
N ALA A 76 2.87 22.69 -1.73
CA ALA A 76 3.61 21.49 -1.30
C ALA A 76 2.69 20.30 -1.00
N ALA A 77 2.99 19.15 -1.61
CA ALA A 77 2.30 17.90 -1.31
C ALA A 77 2.89 17.24 -0.05
N VAL A 78 2.01 16.77 0.85
CA VAL A 78 2.39 16.24 2.17
C VAL A 78 1.74 14.88 2.39
N ILE A 79 2.52 13.93 2.90
CA ILE A 79 2.03 12.63 3.34
C ILE A 79 1.53 12.77 4.78
N SER A 80 0.26 12.45 5.01
CA SER A 80 -0.43 12.63 6.29
C SER A 80 -0.41 11.39 7.17
N ARG A 81 -0.65 10.21 6.57
CA ARG A 81 -0.74 8.93 7.29
C ARG A 81 -0.48 7.75 6.38
N ALA A 82 -0.19 6.60 6.99
CA ALA A 82 -0.07 5.32 6.32
C ALA A 82 -0.81 4.24 7.12
N GLU A 83 -1.58 3.40 6.45
CA GLU A 83 -2.34 2.31 7.05
C GLU A 83 -2.03 1.01 6.33
N THR A 84 -1.64 -0.05 7.05
CA THR A 84 -1.49 -1.38 6.47
C THR A 84 -2.68 -2.23 6.85
N ILE A 85 -3.40 -2.73 5.84
CA ILE A 85 -4.54 -3.61 6.02
C ILE A 85 -4.04 -5.05 6.01
N ASN A 86 -4.32 -5.77 7.10
CA ASN A 86 -4.03 -7.20 7.24
C ASN A 86 -5.07 -8.00 6.45
N ALA A 87 -4.81 -8.19 5.16
CA ALA A 87 -5.50 -9.13 4.30
C ALA A 87 -4.56 -10.28 3.92
N THR A 88 -5.04 -11.27 3.17
CA THR A 88 -4.21 -12.36 2.61
C THR A 88 -2.99 -11.86 1.85
N VAL A 89 -3.11 -10.70 1.20
CA VAL A 89 -1.98 -9.93 0.69
C VAL A 89 -1.97 -8.57 1.42
N PRO A 90 -0.99 -8.29 2.29
CA PRO A 90 -0.95 -7.05 3.04
C PRO A 90 -0.78 -5.88 2.07
N LYS A 91 -1.67 -4.88 2.19
CA LYS A 91 -1.61 -3.66 1.40
C LYS A 91 -1.45 -2.45 2.31
N THR A 92 -0.50 -1.58 1.96
CA THR A 92 -0.26 -0.31 2.65
C THR A 92 -0.86 0.82 1.83
N ILE A 93 -1.77 1.57 2.43
CA ILE A 93 -2.39 2.76 1.85
C ILE A 93 -1.65 3.98 2.41
N ILE A 94 -1.06 4.77 1.52
CA ILE A 94 -0.46 6.06 1.86
C ILE A 94 -1.46 7.16 1.53
N TYR A 95 -1.75 7.99 2.52
CA TYR A 95 -2.66 9.13 2.39
C TYR A 95 -1.88 10.42 2.33
N TRP A 96 -2.10 11.19 1.27
CA TRP A 96 -1.33 12.39 0.99
C TRP A 96 -2.21 13.41 0.28
N ASP A 97 -1.86 14.68 0.41
CA ASP A 97 -2.69 15.77 -0.07
C ASP A 97 -1.85 17.02 -0.38
N SER A 98 -2.46 17.98 -1.09
CA SER A 98 -1.89 19.29 -1.38
C SER A 98 -2.99 20.35 -1.40
N GLN A 99 -2.72 21.51 -0.83
CA GLN A 99 -3.63 22.67 -0.88
C GLN A 99 -3.50 23.44 -2.21
N THR A 100 -3.30 22.74 -3.32
CA THR A 100 -3.19 23.36 -4.64
C THR A 100 -4.57 23.53 -5.25
N THR A 101 -4.81 24.68 -5.88
CA THR A 101 -6.04 24.94 -6.66
C THR A 101 -5.88 24.55 -8.13
N ILE A 102 -4.70 24.05 -8.53
CA ILE A 102 -4.42 23.60 -9.89
C ILE A 102 -5.15 22.27 -10.13
N GLU A 103 -5.97 22.21 -11.18
CA GLU A 103 -6.81 21.04 -11.46
C GLU A 103 -6.03 19.83 -11.95
N LYS A 104 -5.04 20.05 -12.83
CA LYS A 104 -4.26 18.98 -13.47
C LYS A 104 -2.85 18.95 -12.92
N VAL A 105 -2.60 18.02 -12.02
CA VAL A 105 -1.31 17.88 -11.35
C VAL A 105 -0.77 16.47 -11.53
N SER A 106 0.45 16.37 -12.07
CA SER A 106 1.17 15.11 -12.16
C SER A 106 2.16 15.02 -11.01
N CYS A 107 2.12 13.92 -10.28
CA CYS A 107 2.89 13.69 -9.06
C CYS A 107 3.69 12.41 -9.15
N GLU A 108 4.82 12.40 -8.46
CA GLU A 108 5.67 11.23 -8.27
C GLU A 108 5.77 10.93 -6.78
N MET A 109 5.57 9.66 -6.42
CA MET A 109 5.92 9.17 -5.09
C MET A 109 7.07 8.18 -5.20
N ARG A 110 8.18 8.49 -4.54
CA ARG A 110 9.29 7.57 -4.39
C ARG A 110 9.25 6.86 -3.05
N TYR A 111 9.62 5.59 -3.06
CA TYR A 111 9.67 4.76 -1.86
C TYR A 111 10.80 3.74 -1.90
N LYS A 112 11.35 3.42 -0.73
CA LYS A 112 12.31 2.32 -0.57
C LYS A 112 12.35 1.81 0.85
N ALA A 113 12.80 0.57 1.03
CA ALA A 113 13.18 0.08 2.35
C ALA A 113 14.36 0.93 2.87
N THR A 114 14.38 1.23 4.17
CA THR A 114 15.46 2.04 4.76
C THR A 114 16.83 1.36 4.68
N THR A 115 16.85 0.04 4.54
CA THR A 115 18.05 -0.78 4.31
C THR A 115 18.53 -0.76 2.86
N ASN A 116 17.67 -0.34 1.92
CA ASN A 116 17.99 -0.33 0.49
C ASN A 116 18.55 1.04 0.06
N GLN A 117 19.41 1.03 -0.96
CA GLN A 117 19.98 2.23 -1.56
C GLN A 117 19.09 2.77 -2.69
N THR A 118 18.44 1.90 -3.46
CA THR A 118 17.69 2.25 -4.67
C THR A 118 16.25 2.69 -4.37
N TRP A 119 15.77 3.71 -5.07
CA TRP A 119 14.39 4.20 -5.00
C TRP A 119 13.51 3.52 -6.05
N ASN A 120 12.31 3.12 -5.63
CA ASN A 120 11.20 2.83 -6.53
C ASN A 120 10.35 4.09 -6.69
N VAL A 121 9.77 4.32 -7.86
CA VAL A 121 8.94 5.50 -8.14
C VAL A 121 7.62 5.05 -8.75
N LYS A 122 6.53 5.68 -8.30
CA LYS A 122 5.22 5.60 -8.94
C LYS A 122 4.77 6.99 -9.36
N GLU A 123 4.17 7.07 -10.53
CA GLU A 123 3.58 8.29 -11.09
C GLU A 123 2.07 8.27 -10.88
N PHE A 124 1.50 9.46 -10.69
CA PHE A 124 0.08 9.67 -10.45
C PHE A 124 -0.37 10.94 -11.17
N ASP A 125 -1.44 10.85 -11.94
CA ASP A 125 -2.20 12.03 -12.37
C ASP A 125 -3.31 12.26 -11.36
N THR A 126 -3.27 13.41 -10.71
CA THR A 126 -4.09 13.69 -9.52
C THR A 126 -4.83 15.01 -9.65
N ASN A 127 -5.98 15.05 -8.96
CA ASN A 127 -6.73 16.25 -8.68
C ASN A 127 -6.98 16.28 -7.16
N PHE A 128 -6.48 17.31 -6.49
CA PHE A 128 -6.56 17.47 -5.04
C PHE A 128 -7.91 17.99 -4.53
N THR A 129 -9.01 17.69 -5.24
CA THR A 129 -10.37 17.88 -4.72
C THR A 129 -10.61 17.02 -3.46
N TYR A 130 -9.90 15.89 -3.35
CA TYR A 130 -9.95 14.98 -2.21
C TYR A 130 -8.55 14.48 -1.86
N VAL A 131 -8.40 14.02 -0.61
CA VAL A 131 -7.18 13.38 -0.12
C VAL A 131 -6.86 12.15 -0.95
N GLN A 132 -5.64 12.10 -1.49
CA GLN A 132 -5.18 11.01 -2.34
C GLN A 132 -4.85 9.76 -1.52
N GLN A 133 -5.15 8.60 -2.09
CA GLN A 133 -4.90 7.29 -1.49
C GLN A 133 -4.14 6.43 -2.49
N SER A 134 -2.88 6.15 -2.18
CA SER A 134 -2.02 5.32 -3.04
C SER A 134 -1.74 3.98 -2.38
N GLU A 135 -2.04 2.89 -3.10
CA GLU A 135 -1.87 1.52 -2.62
C GLU A 135 -0.48 0.95 -2.97
N PHE A 136 0.13 0.28 -2.00
CA PHE A 136 1.43 -0.38 -2.12
C PHE A 136 1.39 -1.80 -1.54
N TYR A 137 1.92 -2.75 -2.31
CA TYR A 137 2.20 -4.11 -1.86
C TYR A 137 3.65 -4.16 -1.40
N LEU A 138 3.84 -4.19 -0.08
CA LEU A 138 5.14 -4.07 0.57
C LEU A 138 5.44 -5.33 1.37
N GLU A 139 6.72 -5.61 1.55
CA GLU A 139 7.16 -6.73 2.39
C GLU A 139 6.86 -6.43 3.88
N PRO A 140 6.42 -7.43 4.66
CA PRO A 140 6.11 -7.27 6.08
C PRO A 140 7.38 -7.07 6.93
N ASN A 141 7.22 -6.47 8.10
CA ASN A 141 8.29 -6.16 9.06
C ASN A 141 9.48 -5.34 8.52
N ILE A 142 9.25 -4.50 7.50
CA ILE A 142 10.27 -3.63 6.93
C ILE A 142 9.90 -2.17 7.16
N LYS A 143 10.89 -1.36 7.52
CA LYS A 143 10.75 0.11 7.58
C LYS A 143 10.99 0.68 6.20
N TYR A 144 9.99 1.41 5.68
CA TYR A 144 10.06 2.12 4.42
C TYR A 144 10.13 3.64 4.65
N VAL A 145 10.68 4.33 3.66
CA VAL A 145 10.65 5.79 3.55
C VAL A 145 9.93 6.18 2.26
N PHE A 146 9.06 7.18 2.35
CA PHE A 146 8.27 7.74 1.24
C PHE A 146 8.53 9.23 1.12
N GLN A 147 8.56 9.72 -0.13
CA GLN A 147 8.55 11.15 -0.44
C GLN A 147 7.70 11.37 -1.69
N VAL A 148 7.02 12.51 -1.73
CA VAL A 148 6.17 12.91 -2.85
C VAL A 148 6.63 14.27 -3.39
N ARG A 149 6.45 14.48 -4.69
CA ARG A 149 6.57 15.78 -5.34
C ARG A 149 5.58 15.87 -6.49
N CYS A 150 5.15 17.07 -6.81
CA CYS A 150 4.19 17.33 -7.86
C CYS A 150 4.64 18.46 -8.79
N GLN A 151 4.07 18.48 -9.99
CA GLN A 151 4.12 19.60 -10.92
C GLN A 151 2.75 19.78 -11.58
N GLU A 152 2.46 20.98 -12.06
CA GLU A 152 1.36 21.14 -13.01
C GLU A 152 1.64 20.29 -14.26
N THR A 153 0.65 19.53 -14.71
CA THR A 153 0.83 18.54 -15.78
C THR A 153 1.38 19.20 -17.05
N GLY A 154 2.50 18.68 -17.54
CA GLY A 154 3.17 19.17 -18.75
C GLY A 154 4.04 20.42 -18.54
N LYS A 155 4.12 20.97 -17.33
CA LYS A 155 5.05 22.07 -17.01
C LYS A 155 6.45 21.55 -16.72
N ARG A 156 7.40 22.49 -16.64
CA ARG A 156 8.83 22.19 -16.50
C ARG A 156 9.29 22.01 -15.05
N TYR A 157 8.65 22.71 -14.12
CA TYR A 157 9.18 22.85 -12.76
C TYR A 157 8.45 21.93 -11.79
N TRP A 158 9.23 21.04 -11.18
CA TRP A 158 8.77 20.17 -10.11
C TRP A 158 8.97 20.83 -8.75
N GLN A 159 8.09 20.47 -7.82
CA GLN A 159 8.38 20.65 -6.41
C GLN A 159 9.69 19.93 -6.02
N PRO A 160 10.38 20.43 -4.97
CA PRO A 160 11.33 19.58 -4.27
C PRO A 160 10.60 18.36 -3.71
N TRP A 161 11.35 17.28 -3.47
CA TRP A 161 10.82 16.14 -2.73
C TRP A 161 10.36 16.58 -1.34
N SER A 162 9.18 16.12 -0.92
CA SER A 162 8.64 16.34 0.42
C SER A 162 9.59 15.85 1.51
N SER A 163 9.35 16.26 2.75
CA SER A 163 10.03 15.64 3.90
C SER A 163 9.81 14.11 3.91
N PRO A 164 10.82 13.32 4.32
CA PRO A 164 10.72 11.87 4.33
C PRO A 164 9.67 11.41 5.36
N PHE A 165 8.73 10.59 4.90
CA PHE A 165 7.73 9.94 5.74
C PHE A 165 8.12 8.47 5.97
N PHE A 166 8.20 8.03 7.23
CA PHE A 166 8.61 6.66 7.56
C PHE A 166 7.42 5.82 8.00
N HIS A 167 7.32 4.61 7.47
CA HIS A 167 6.29 3.63 7.86
C HIS A 167 6.92 2.26 8.08
N LYS A 168 6.58 1.58 9.18
CA LYS A 168 6.99 0.18 9.40
C LYS A 168 5.81 -0.73 9.11
N THR A 169 5.98 -1.66 8.18
CA THR A 169 4.96 -2.67 7.89
C THR A 169 4.84 -3.66 9.06
N PRO A 170 3.62 -4.13 9.39
CA PRO A 170 3.41 -5.11 10.44
C PRO A 170 4.06 -6.44 10.12
N GLU A 171 4.26 -7.27 11.13
CA GLU A 171 4.65 -8.67 10.97
C GLU A 171 3.47 -9.47 10.42
N THR A 172 3.73 -10.42 9.52
CA THR A 172 2.72 -11.38 9.07
C THR A 172 2.38 -12.35 10.21
N ASP A 173 1.15 -12.29 10.71
CA ASP A 173 0.67 -13.24 11.73
C ASP A 173 0.32 -14.58 11.08
N ASN A 174 1.34 -15.42 10.91
CA ASN A 174 1.18 -16.79 10.37
C ASN A 174 0.43 -17.74 11.33
N ARG A 175 -0.07 -17.27 12.48
CA ARG A 175 -0.75 -18.11 13.47
C ARG A 175 -2.04 -18.74 12.95
N GLY A 176 -2.78 -18.02 12.10
CA GLY A 176 -4.04 -18.52 11.54
C GLY A 176 -3.84 -19.78 10.69
N ASP A 177 -2.83 -19.76 9.82
CA ASP A 177 -2.54 -20.87 8.90
C ASP A 177 -1.98 -22.10 9.64
N ILE A 178 -1.14 -21.88 10.65
CA ILE A 178 -0.59 -22.97 11.47
C ILE A 178 -1.71 -23.69 12.25
N GLY A 179 -2.66 -22.93 12.81
CA GLY A 179 -3.81 -23.50 13.53
C GLY A 179 -4.73 -24.33 12.61
N LEU A 180 -4.95 -23.87 11.38
CA LEU A 180 -5.81 -24.54 10.41
C LEU A 180 -5.16 -25.81 9.85
N LEU A 181 -3.85 -25.76 9.56
CA LEU A 181 -3.07 -26.94 9.14
C LEU A 181 -2.98 -27.99 10.25
N LEU A 182 -2.72 -27.58 11.50
CA LEU A 182 -2.75 -28.49 12.66
C LEU A 182 -4.14 -29.10 12.85
N GLY A 183 -5.20 -28.29 12.72
CA GLY A 183 -6.59 -28.76 12.77
C GLY A 183 -6.90 -29.81 11.71
N MET A 184 -6.45 -29.61 10.47
CA MET A 184 -6.63 -30.59 9.38
C MET A 184 -5.85 -31.88 9.63
N ILE A 185 -4.62 -31.80 10.14
CA ILE A 185 -3.82 -32.99 10.50
C ILE A 185 -4.51 -33.78 11.60
N VAL A 186 -4.96 -33.11 12.68
CA VAL A 186 -5.67 -33.76 13.79
C VAL A 186 -6.97 -34.40 13.29
N PHE A 187 -7.73 -33.72 12.44
CA PHE A 187 -8.96 -34.25 11.88
C PHE A 187 -8.73 -35.49 11.01
N ALA A 188 -7.71 -35.48 10.15
CA ALA A 188 -7.35 -36.62 9.32
C ALA A 188 -6.91 -37.83 10.16
N VAL A 189 -6.12 -37.62 11.21
CA VAL A 189 -5.70 -38.67 12.15
C VAL A 189 -6.92 -39.25 12.89
N MET A 190 -7.82 -38.39 13.39
CA MET A 190 -9.04 -38.84 14.07
C MET A 190 -9.95 -39.67 13.16
N LEU A 191 -10.15 -39.25 11.90
CA LEU A 191 -10.91 -40.02 10.91
C LEU A 191 -10.26 -41.38 10.60
N SER A 192 -8.93 -41.42 10.51
CA SER A 192 -8.17 -42.65 10.28
C SER A 192 -8.37 -43.65 11.42
N ILE A 193 -8.29 -43.17 12.68
CA ILE A 193 -8.52 -44.00 13.87
C ILE A 193 -9.96 -44.51 13.91
N LEU A 194 -10.95 -43.65 13.67
CA LEU A 194 -12.37 -44.05 13.65
C LEU A 194 -12.65 -45.10 12.56
N SER A 195 -12.04 -44.97 11.38
CA SER A 195 -12.14 -45.95 10.30
C SER A 195 -11.56 -47.31 10.73
N LEU A 196 -10.37 -47.32 11.35
CA LEU A 196 -9.75 -48.56 11.87
C LEU A 196 -10.62 -49.23 12.94
N ILE A 197 -11.18 -48.45 13.88
CA ILE A 197 -12.12 -48.96 14.90
C ILE A 197 -13.37 -49.55 14.22
N GLY A 198 -13.92 -48.86 13.22
CA GLY A 198 -15.08 -49.33 12.45
C GLY A 198 -14.80 -50.64 11.71
N ILE A 199 -13.65 -50.77 11.06
CA ILE A 199 -13.22 -51.99 10.36
C ILE A 199 -13.02 -53.13 11.36
N PHE A 200 -12.36 -52.87 12.49
CA PHE A 200 -12.13 -53.87 13.52
C PHE A 200 -13.45 -54.37 14.12
N ASN A 201 -14.37 -53.47 14.48
CA ASN A 201 -15.69 -53.83 14.98
C ASN A 201 -16.52 -54.57 13.93
N ARG A 202 -16.45 -54.18 12.65
CA ARG A 202 -17.11 -54.91 11.55
C ARG A 202 -16.54 -56.32 11.40
N SER A 203 -15.22 -56.47 11.45
CA SER A 203 -14.52 -57.76 11.41
C SER A 203 -14.92 -58.64 12.60
N PHE A 204 -14.92 -58.09 13.81
CA PHE A 204 -15.32 -58.77 15.03
C PHE A 204 -16.79 -59.22 14.99
N ARG A 205 -17.70 -58.35 14.54
CA ARG A 205 -19.12 -58.65 14.41
C ARG A 205 -19.40 -59.72 13.34
N THR A 206 -18.63 -59.72 12.25
CA THR A 206 -18.72 -60.75 11.20
C THR A 206 -18.14 -62.08 11.69
N GLY A 207 -17.04 -62.05 12.45
CA GLY A 207 -16.43 -63.23 13.07
C GLY A 207 -17.29 -63.87 14.16
N ILE A 208 -17.91 -63.07 15.02
CA ILE A 208 -18.86 -63.52 16.04
C ILE A 208 -20.10 -64.13 15.40
N LYS A 209 -20.72 -63.48 14.40
CA LYS A 209 -21.87 -64.07 13.70
C LYS A 209 -21.54 -65.42 13.06
N ARG A 210 -20.35 -65.56 12.46
CA ARG A 210 -19.92 -66.80 11.80
C ARG A 210 -19.57 -67.93 12.78
N ARG A 211 -19.05 -67.62 13.98
CA ARG A 211 -18.76 -68.62 15.02
C ARG A 211 -19.98 -68.99 15.87
N ILE A 212 -20.88 -68.04 16.16
CA ILE A 212 -22.13 -68.33 16.90
C ILE A 212 -23.06 -69.22 16.06
N LEU A 213 -23.18 -69.00 14.74
CA LEU A 213 -24.00 -69.85 13.86
C LEU A 213 -23.52 -71.32 13.77
N LEU A 214 -22.24 -71.59 14.05
CA LEU A 214 -21.68 -72.95 14.05
C LEU A 214 -21.83 -73.66 15.41
N LEU A 215 -22.14 -72.93 16.47
CA LEU A 215 -22.27 -73.44 17.85
C LEU A 215 -23.73 -73.57 18.31
N ILE A 216 -24.69 -73.12 17.51
CA ILE A 216 -26.13 -73.31 17.79
C ILE A 216 -26.53 -74.71 17.31
N PRO A 217 -26.95 -75.63 18.19
CA PRO A 217 -27.41 -76.95 17.76
C PRO A 217 -28.77 -76.84 17.05
N LYS A 218 -29.10 -77.79 16.18
CA LYS A 218 -30.30 -77.75 15.31
C LYS A 218 -31.66 -77.70 16.03
N TRP A 219 -31.73 -78.02 17.32
CA TRP A 219 -32.95 -78.01 18.13
C TRP A 219 -33.59 -76.63 18.36
N LEU A 220 -32.87 -75.52 18.16
CA LEU A 220 -33.43 -74.18 18.41
C LEU A 220 -34.30 -73.64 17.26
N TYR A 221 -34.44 -74.42 16.18
CA TYR A 221 -35.25 -74.09 15.01
C TYR A 221 -36.60 -74.86 14.96
N GLU A 222 -36.97 -75.58 16.02
CA GLU A 222 -38.29 -76.20 16.07
C GLU A 222 -39.38 -75.13 16.23
N ASP A 223 -40.30 -75.11 15.26
CA ASP A 223 -41.54 -74.33 15.32
C ASP A 223 -42.28 -74.66 16.61
N ILE A 224 -42.52 -73.63 17.43
CA ILE A 224 -43.32 -73.73 18.66
C ILE A 224 -44.69 -74.28 18.27
N PRO A 225 -45.08 -75.49 18.73
CA PRO A 225 -46.38 -76.04 18.36
C PRO A 225 -47.49 -75.20 19.00
N ASN A 226 -48.47 -74.85 18.18
CA ASN A 226 -49.63 -74.05 18.54
C ASN A 226 -50.43 -74.76 19.67
N MET A 227 -50.37 -74.21 20.89
CA MET A 227 -50.93 -74.75 22.13
C MET A 227 -52.46 -74.95 22.13
N LYS A 228 -53.18 -74.53 21.09
CA LYS A 228 -54.65 -74.52 21.05
C LYS A 228 -55.34 -75.89 20.99
N ASN A 229 -54.61 -77.01 20.89
CA ASN A 229 -55.19 -78.35 20.71
C ASN A 229 -54.74 -79.43 21.72
N SER A 230 -54.07 -79.07 22.82
CA SER A 230 -53.66 -80.06 23.82
C SER A 230 -54.77 -80.32 24.85
N ASN A 231 -55.18 -81.60 24.99
CA ASN A 231 -56.20 -82.09 25.92
C ASN A 231 -55.83 -81.96 27.42
N VAL A 232 -54.67 -81.40 27.75
CA VAL A 232 -54.19 -81.25 29.14
C VAL A 232 -54.83 -80.05 29.86
N VAL A 233 -55.38 -79.08 29.13
CA VAL A 233 -56.09 -77.92 29.73
C VAL A 233 -57.51 -78.28 30.23
N LYS A 234 -58.10 -79.39 29.78
CA LYS A 234 -59.45 -79.83 30.22
C LYS A 234 -59.47 -80.52 31.58
N MET A 235 -58.32 -80.88 32.16
CA MET A 235 -58.25 -81.53 33.49
C MET A 235 -58.11 -80.56 34.67
N LEU A 236 -58.05 -79.25 34.42
CA LEU A 236 -57.90 -78.24 35.48
C LEU A 236 -59.15 -77.37 35.70
N GLN A 237 -60.34 -77.80 35.27
CA GLN A 237 -61.55 -76.96 35.40
C GLN A 237 -62.83 -77.56 36.01
N ARG A 238 -62.84 -78.78 36.56
CA ARG A 238 -63.80 -79.16 37.61
C ARG A 238 -63.54 -80.53 38.18
#